data_AF-A0A1Z9PT26-F1
#
_entry.id   AF-A0A1Z9PT26-F1
#
_cell.length_a   1.000
_cell.length_b   1.000
_cell.length_c   1.000
_cell.angle_alpha   90.00
_cell.angle_beta   90.00
_cell.angle_gamma   90.00
#
_symmetry.space_group_name_H-M   'P 1'
#
loop_
_entity.id
_entity.type
_entity.pdbx_description
1 polymer ?
#
loop_
_entity_poly.entity_id
_entity_poly.type
_entity_poly.pdbx_seq_one_letter_code
_entity_poly.pdbx_strand_id
1 'polypeptide(L)'
;MNDRTLWAFGCSHTYGHGLEDCWESSNNGAGQVPSKLGYASILAEKLNMPLKNLSRPGIGNKHIFFRLQQEISKNRIRSNDIVLVQWSYVERNCIIKSIDSPAQHHFFSSDKEDHVWMLGPWVKDKASKAYYRFLYTEVDAVWHTVNYINLAHAILKGNGIDNTLHIDPPYGEVDRTLFGLVGKHYLIDGIPMCKKGITDLSMDQALDKAHPGPKTQQIFADHLFDNFFK
;
A
#
# COMPACT_ATOMS: atom_id res chain seq x y z
N MET A 1 13.67 -12.80 -22.22
CA MET A 1 12.62 -12.51 -21.21
C MET A 1 13.13 -11.35 -20.38
N ASN A 2 12.26 -10.42 -19.98
CA ASN A 2 12.66 -9.28 -19.17
C ASN A 2 13.05 -9.79 -17.76
N ASP A 3 14.31 -9.63 -17.36
CA ASP A 3 14.81 -10.05 -16.02
C ASP A 3 14.38 -9.10 -14.89
N ARG A 4 13.61 -8.06 -15.22
CA ARG A 4 13.10 -7.02 -14.30
C ARG A 4 11.70 -7.39 -13.83
N THR A 5 11.41 -7.17 -12.56
CA THR A 5 10.08 -7.36 -11.95
C THR A 5 9.52 -6.03 -11.45
N LEU A 6 8.21 -5.81 -11.63
CA LEU A 6 7.48 -4.75 -10.93
C LEU A 6 7.01 -5.29 -9.58
N TRP A 7 7.49 -4.69 -8.49
CA TRP A 7 7.06 -5.00 -7.13
C TRP A 7 6.07 -3.94 -6.66
N ALA A 8 4.86 -4.35 -6.32
CA ALA A 8 3.83 -3.44 -5.83
C ALA A 8 3.53 -3.72 -4.36
N PHE A 9 3.59 -2.68 -3.53
CA PHE A 9 3.24 -2.71 -2.12
C PHE A 9 2.11 -1.72 -1.87
N GLY A 10 1.17 -2.08 -1.01
CA GLY A 10 0.07 -1.18 -0.66
C GLY A 10 -1.06 -1.84 0.09
N CYS A 11 -2.22 -1.18 0.11
CA CYS A 11 -3.42 -1.66 0.78
C CYS A 11 -4.46 -2.22 -0.21
N SER A 12 -5.75 -2.07 0.09
CA SER A 12 -6.85 -2.57 -0.74
C SER A 12 -6.92 -1.95 -2.14
N HIS A 13 -6.47 -0.69 -2.28
CA HIS A 13 -6.42 0.01 -3.57
C HIS A 13 -5.43 -0.63 -4.55
N THR A 14 -4.23 -0.96 -4.08
CA THR A 14 -3.21 -1.69 -4.86
C THR A 14 -3.58 -3.14 -5.09
N TYR A 15 -4.33 -3.73 -4.16
CA TYR A 15 -4.84 -5.09 -4.28
C TYR A 15 -5.91 -5.21 -5.37
N GLY A 16 -6.64 -4.13 -5.64
CA GLY A 16 -7.81 -4.15 -6.52
C GLY A 16 -9.05 -4.74 -5.85
N HIS A 17 -9.19 -4.54 -4.54
CA HIS A 17 -10.36 -4.98 -3.79
C HIS A 17 -11.65 -4.42 -4.42
N GLY A 18 -12.65 -5.29 -4.58
CA GLY A 18 -13.98 -4.91 -5.08
C GLY A 18 -14.11 -5.02 -6.59
N LEU A 19 -13.00 -5.19 -7.32
CA LEU A 19 -13.03 -5.48 -8.76
C LEU A 19 -13.61 -6.87 -9.02
N GLU A 20 -14.18 -7.08 -10.20
CA GLU A 20 -14.95 -8.28 -10.53
C GLU A 20 -14.18 -9.61 -10.40
N ASP A 21 -12.86 -9.59 -10.58
CA ASP A 21 -11.98 -10.75 -10.42
C ASP A 21 -11.37 -10.87 -9.01
N CYS A 22 -11.70 -9.93 -8.11
CA CYS A 22 -11.11 -9.77 -6.79
C CYS A 22 -12.13 -9.28 -5.74
N TRP A 23 -13.37 -9.79 -5.84
CA TRP A 23 -14.45 -9.49 -4.91
C TRP A 23 -15.15 -10.76 -4.44
N GLU A 24 -15.22 -10.93 -3.13
CA GLU A 24 -15.96 -12.00 -2.47
C GLU A 24 -17.30 -11.45 -1.98
N SER A 25 -18.35 -11.64 -2.79
CA SER A 25 -19.67 -11.08 -2.54
C SER A 25 -20.31 -11.55 -1.23
N SER A 26 -19.97 -12.75 -0.73
CA SER A 26 -20.59 -13.33 0.47
C SER A 26 -20.28 -12.56 1.76
N ASN A 27 -19.13 -11.88 1.81
CA ASN A 27 -18.68 -11.11 2.97
C ASN A 27 -18.24 -9.69 2.63
N ASN A 28 -18.47 -9.25 1.39
CA ASN A 28 -17.96 -8.00 0.83
C ASN A 28 -16.44 -7.84 1.05
N GLY A 29 -15.71 -8.95 0.91
CA GLY A 29 -14.27 -9.03 1.12
C GLY A 29 -13.51 -9.05 -0.20
N ALA A 30 -12.19 -9.03 -0.09
CA ALA A 30 -11.32 -9.18 -1.25
C ALA A 30 -11.18 -10.65 -1.63
N GLY A 31 -10.89 -10.90 -2.91
CA GLY A 31 -10.47 -12.23 -3.38
C GLY A 31 -9.19 -12.72 -2.69
N GLN A 32 -8.82 -13.97 -2.94
CA GLN A 32 -7.62 -14.58 -2.34
C GLN A 32 -6.31 -14.08 -2.96
N VAL A 33 -6.37 -13.53 -4.18
CA VAL A 33 -5.21 -13.00 -4.89
C VAL A 33 -5.51 -11.58 -5.38
N PRO A 34 -4.49 -10.71 -5.51
CA PRO A 34 -4.67 -9.38 -6.07
C PRO A 34 -5.28 -9.43 -7.48
N SER A 35 -6.12 -8.44 -7.78
CA SER A 35 -6.81 -8.29 -9.06
C SER A 35 -5.86 -8.12 -10.23
N LYS A 36 -6.16 -8.78 -11.34
CA LYS A 36 -5.54 -8.55 -12.66
C LYS A 36 -6.09 -7.28 -13.33
N LEU A 37 -7.23 -6.78 -12.87
CA LEU A 37 -7.84 -5.51 -13.31
C LEU A 37 -7.37 -4.31 -12.48
N GLY A 38 -6.58 -4.52 -11.42
CA GLY A 38 -6.00 -3.45 -10.61
C GLY A 38 -4.91 -2.69 -11.36
N TYR A 39 -4.71 -1.42 -11.00
CA TYR A 39 -3.76 -0.53 -11.70
C TYR A 39 -2.33 -1.07 -11.73
N ALA A 40 -1.89 -1.81 -10.69
CA ALA A 40 -0.56 -2.41 -10.64
C ALA A 40 -0.38 -3.50 -11.71
N SER A 41 -1.43 -4.29 -11.96
CA SER A 41 -1.47 -5.32 -13.00
C SER A 41 -1.44 -4.70 -14.39
N ILE A 42 -2.27 -3.68 -14.61
CA ILE A 42 -2.30 -2.92 -15.87
C ILE A 42 -0.97 -2.24 -16.16
N LEU A 43 -0.35 -1.62 -15.13
CA LEU A 43 0.95 -0.98 -15.26
C LEU A 43 2.06 -2.00 -15.58
N ALA A 44 2.06 -3.17 -14.95
CA ALA A 44 3.01 -4.23 -15.26
C ALA A 44 2.92 -4.70 -16.72
N GLU A 45 1.70 -4.85 -17.23
CA GLU A 45 1.44 -5.22 -18.63
C GLU A 45 1.99 -4.15 -19.58
N LYS A 46 1.73 -2.87 -19.32
CA LYS A 46 2.26 -1.75 -20.12
C LYS A 46 3.79 -1.69 -20.13
N LEU A 47 4.42 -2.03 -19.01
CA LEU A 47 5.88 -2.08 -18.89
C LEU A 47 6.48 -3.37 -19.47
N ASN A 48 5.65 -4.33 -19.89
CA ASN A 48 6.06 -5.66 -20.30
C ASN A 48 6.94 -6.33 -19.22
N MET A 49 6.48 -6.31 -17.98
CA MET A 49 7.18 -6.82 -16.79
C MET A 49 6.30 -7.79 -15.99
N PRO A 50 6.87 -8.86 -15.40
CA PRO A 50 6.18 -9.65 -14.40
C PRO A 50 5.85 -8.79 -13.16
N LEU A 51 4.68 -9.06 -12.56
CA LEU A 51 4.21 -8.38 -11.35
C LEU A 51 4.36 -9.28 -10.12
N LYS A 52 4.92 -8.72 -9.04
CA LYS A 52 4.79 -9.24 -7.67
C LYS A 52 4.01 -8.23 -6.83
N ASN A 53 2.69 -8.43 -6.73
CA ASN A 53 1.82 -7.61 -5.92
C ASN A 53 1.73 -8.17 -4.50
N LEU A 54 2.38 -7.48 -3.57
CA LEU A 54 2.45 -7.80 -2.13
C LEU A 54 1.56 -6.88 -1.29
N SER A 55 0.58 -6.23 -1.92
CA SER A 55 -0.42 -5.45 -1.21
C SER A 55 -1.38 -6.34 -0.43
N ARG A 56 -2.05 -5.74 0.56
CA ARG A 56 -3.04 -6.45 1.38
C ARG A 56 -4.19 -5.54 1.79
N PRO A 57 -5.47 -5.92 1.60
CA PRO A 57 -6.59 -5.08 2.00
C PRO A 57 -6.57 -4.77 3.50
N GLY A 58 -6.88 -3.52 3.86
CA GLY A 58 -7.01 -3.07 5.25
C GLY A 58 -5.71 -2.74 5.99
N ILE A 59 -4.53 -3.06 5.45
CA ILE A 59 -3.27 -2.79 6.15
C ILE A 59 -2.91 -1.29 6.19
N GLY A 60 -2.10 -0.93 7.19
CA GLY A 60 -1.53 0.41 7.35
C GLY A 60 -0.06 0.53 6.93
N ASN A 61 0.46 1.75 7.01
CA ASN A 61 1.79 2.12 6.51
C ASN A 61 2.94 1.36 7.19
N LYS A 62 2.81 1.07 8.49
CA LYS A 62 3.77 0.25 9.23
C LYS A 62 3.91 -1.16 8.66
N HIS A 63 2.82 -1.79 8.25
CA HIS A 63 2.85 -3.12 7.64
C HIS A 63 3.45 -3.06 6.23
N ILE A 64 3.05 -2.06 5.42
CA ILE A 64 3.60 -1.86 4.07
C ILE A 64 5.13 -1.78 4.15
N PHE A 65 5.63 -0.93 5.05
CA PHE A 65 7.06 -0.78 5.29
C PHE A 65 7.72 -2.07 5.79
N PHE A 66 7.15 -2.73 6.80
CA PHE A 66 7.66 -3.99 7.32
C PHE A 66 7.77 -5.08 6.23
N ARG A 67 6.75 -5.21 5.38
CA ARG A 67 6.74 -6.16 4.27
C ARG A 67 7.82 -5.85 3.23
N LEU A 68 7.99 -4.58 2.89
CA LEU A 68 9.07 -4.13 2.01
C LEU A 68 10.45 -4.52 2.58
N GLN A 69 10.69 -4.24 3.86
CA GLN A 69 11.96 -4.60 4.51
C GLN A 69 12.22 -6.11 4.50
N GLN A 70 11.19 -6.94 4.68
CA GLN A 70 11.34 -8.39 4.61
C GLN A 70 11.78 -8.88 3.22
N GLU A 71 11.30 -8.28 2.14
CA GLU A 71 11.70 -8.70 0.79
C GLU A 71 13.09 -8.19 0.41
N ILE A 72 13.49 -7.02 0.92
CA ILE A 72 14.85 -6.49 0.80
C ILE A 72 15.83 -7.37 1.59
N SER A 73 15.52 -7.74 2.83
CA SER A 73 16.41 -8.58 3.66
C SER A 73 16.60 -9.99 3.11
N LYS A 74 15.62 -10.50 2.35
CA LYS A 74 15.71 -11.77 1.62
C LYS A 74 16.47 -11.64 0.28
N ASN A 75 16.97 -10.45 -0.05
CA ASN A 75 17.67 -10.13 -1.30
C ASN A 75 16.88 -10.55 -2.56
N ARG A 76 15.56 -10.38 -2.54
CA ARG A 76 14.68 -10.80 -3.63
C ARG A 76 14.43 -9.71 -4.66
N ILE A 77 14.47 -8.45 -4.22
CA ILE A 77 14.32 -7.27 -5.08
C ILE A 77 15.71 -6.93 -5.63
N ARG A 78 15.83 -6.86 -6.94
CA ARG A 78 17.08 -6.58 -7.64
C ARG A 78 17.22 -5.09 -7.93
N SER A 79 18.44 -4.62 -8.15
CA SER A 79 18.73 -3.21 -8.45
C SER A 79 18.02 -2.69 -9.72
N ASN A 80 17.80 -3.58 -10.70
CA ASN A 80 17.08 -3.26 -11.92
C ASN A 80 15.56 -3.40 -11.80
N ASP A 81 15.02 -3.93 -10.69
CA ASP A 81 13.57 -4.00 -10.51
C ASP A 81 12.94 -2.60 -10.36
N ILE A 82 11.62 -2.52 -10.53
CA ILE A 82 10.83 -1.33 -10.21
C ILE A 82 10.05 -1.60 -8.93
N VAL A 83 10.14 -0.69 -7.96
CA VAL A 83 9.39 -0.79 -6.69
C VAL A 83 8.36 0.33 -6.62
N LEU A 84 7.09 -0.06 -6.58
CA LEU A 84 5.94 0.80 -6.42
C LEU A 84 5.37 0.65 -5.02
N VAL A 85 5.34 1.74 -4.25
CA VAL A 85 4.81 1.73 -2.88
C VAL A 85 3.65 2.71 -2.80
N GLN A 86 2.42 2.20 -2.79
CA GLN A 86 1.26 3.03 -2.48
C GLN A 86 0.98 2.97 -1.00
N TRP A 87 1.18 4.10 -0.33
CA TRP A 87 0.90 4.22 1.08
C TRP A 87 -0.61 4.20 1.34
N SER A 88 -0.97 3.75 2.52
CA SER A 88 -2.33 3.59 3.01
C SER A 88 -2.74 4.78 3.86
N TYR A 89 -4.00 4.82 4.23
CA TYR A 89 -4.58 5.76 5.17
C TYR A 89 -3.76 5.84 6.47
N VAL A 90 -3.49 7.05 6.94
CA VAL A 90 -2.53 7.32 8.03
C VAL A 90 -2.99 6.72 9.36
N GLU A 91 -4.31 6.66 9.58
CA GLU A 91 -4.90 6.15 10.80
C GLU A 91 -4.83 4.62 10.94
N ARG A 92 -4.45 3.90 9.89
CA ARG A 92 -4.33 2.43 9.92
C ARG A 92 -2.99 2.02 10.53
N ASN A 93 -3.03 1.13 11.52
CA ASN A 93 -1.80 0.68 12.19
C ASN A 93 -1.78 -0.85 12.38
N CYS A 94 -0.69 -1.35 12.96
CA CYS A 94 -0.55 -2.73 13.35
C CYS A 94 0.47 -2.95 14.47
N ILE A 95 0.34 -4.09 15.13
CA ILE A 95 1.35 -4.63 16.05
C ILE A 95 2.09 -5.74 15.31
N ILE A 96 3.40 -5.56 15.11
CA ILE A 96 4.29 -6.63 14.63
C ILE A 96 4.56 -7.56 15.80
N LYS A 97 4.29 -8.85 15.64
CA LYS A 97 4.46 -9.91 16.64
C LYS A 97 5.71 -10.73 16.33
N SER A 98 6.25 -11.38 17.38
CA SER A 98 7.31 -12.38 17.21
C SER A 98 6.78 -13.58 16.40
N ILE A 99 7.70 -14.31 15.77
CA ILE A 99 7.42 -15.55 15.05
C ILE A 99 6.73 -16.58 15.96
N ASP A 100 7.11 -16.59 17.25
CA ASP A 100 6.55 -17.51 18.26
C ASP A 100 5.14 -17.12 18.74
N SER A 101 4.59 -16.01 18.25
CA SER A 101 3.26 -15.52 18.58
C SER A 101 2.39 -15.53 17.33
N PRO A 102 1.49 -16.52 17.16
CA PRO A 102 0.59 -16.54 16.01
C PRO A 102 -0.27 -15.27 15.98
N ALA A 103 -0.44 -14.68 14.80
CA ALA A 103 -1.33 -13.55 14.60
C ALA A 103 -2.77 -13.96 14.93
N GLN A 104 -3.47 -13.17 15.76
CA GLN A 104 -4.80 -13.54 16.24
C GLN A 104 -5.95 -13.09 15.33
N HIS A 105 -5.65 -12.39 14.23
CA HIS A 105 -6.65 -11.92 13.27
C HIS A 105 -6.19 -12.09 11.83
N HIS A 106 -6.35 -13.30 11.30
CA HIS A 106 -6.28 -13.56 9.87
C HIS A 106 -7.59 -13.11 9.22
N PHE A 107 -7.68 -11.85 8.78
CA PHE A 107 -8.81 -11.41 7.95
C PHE A 107 -8.84 -12.13 6.59
N PHE A 108 -7.69 -12.64 6.16
CA PHE A 108 -7.53 -13.47 4.97
C PHE A 108 -6.83 -14.77 5.35
N SER A 109 -7.42 -15.91 4.98
CA SER A 109 -6.99 -17.26 5.40
C SER A 109 -5.66 -17.72 4.78
N SER A 110 -5.10 -16.98 3.81
CA SER A 110 -3.83 -17.28 3.15
C SER A 110 -2.60 -16.91 3.98
N ASP A 111 -2.74 -16.03 4.98
CA ASP A 111 -1.59 -15.33 5.57
C ASP A 111 -1.23 -15.89 6.96
N LYS A 112 -1.06 -17.21 7.07
CA LYS A 112 -0.61 -17.85 8.31
C LYS A 112 0.79 -17.39 8.77
N GLU A 113 1.54 -16.69 7.92
CA GLU A 113 2.92 -16.25 8.15
C GLU A 113 3.08 -14.76 8.45
N ASP A 114 2.03 -13.94 8.29
CA ASP A 114 2.11 -12.52 8.61
C ASP A 114 1.88 -12.36 10.12
N HIS A 115 2.97 -12.33 10.89
CA HIS A 115 3.00 -12.07 12.33
C HIS A 115 2.58 -10.64 12.67
N VAL A 116 1.38 -10.24 12.24
CA VAL A 116 0.88 -8.88 12.35
C VAL A 116 -0.55 -8.89 12.88
N TRP A 117 -0.79 -8.13 13.94
CA TRP A 117 -2.12 -7.82 14.42
C TRP A 117 -2.54 -6.46 13.87
N MET A 118 -3.49 -6.45 12.94
CA MET A 118 -4.04 -5.24 12.35
C MET A 118 -4.84 -4.43 13.38
N LEU A 119 -4.60 -3.12 13.41
CA LEU A 119 -5.36 -2.15 14.18
C LEU A 119 -6.02 -1.20 13.19
N GLY A 120 -7.34 -1.11 13.23
CA GLY A 120 -8.10 -0.17 12.42
C GLY A 120 -9.22 0.47 13.24
N PRO A 121 -9.61 1.74 12.99
CA PRO A 121 -10.71 2.37 13.72
C PRO A 121 -12.05 1.63 13.50
N TRP A 122 -12.17 0.87 12.41
CA TRP A 122 -13.33 0.01 12.11
C TRP A 122 -13.26 -1.38 12.79
N VAL A 123 -12.13 -1.75 13.41
CA VAL A 123 -11.94 -3.05 14.05
C VAL A 123 -12.43 -3.00 15.49
N LYS A 124 -13.36 -3.90 15.85
CA LYS A 124 -14.10 -3.85 17.13
C LYS A 124 -13.41 -4.57 18.30
N ASP A 125 -12.20 -5.09 18.10
CA ASP A 125 -11.45 -5.83 19.13
C ASP A 125 -10.92 -4.91 20.25
N LYS A 126 -10.52 -5.51 21.39
CA LYS A 126 -10.06 -4.76 22.57
C LYS A 126 -8.75 -4.01 22.34
N ALA A 127 -7.81 -4.56 21.58
CA ALA A 127 -6.53 -3.95 21.32
C ALA A 127 -6.67 -2.75 20.37
N SER A 128 -7.46 -2.90 19.30
CA SER A 128 -7.82 -1.79 18.40
C SER A 128 -8.47 -0.66 19.18
N LYS A 129 -9.51 -0.96 19.97
CA LYS A 129 -10.17 0.06 20.82
C LYS A 129 -9.23 0.75 21.80
N ALA A 130 -8.32 0.00 22.44
CA ALA A 130 -7.35 0.56 23.37
C ALA A 130 -6.34 1.48 22.66
N TYR A 131 -5.81 1.05 21.51
CA TYR A 131 -4.89 1.87 20.71
C TYR A 131 -5.53 3.19 20.30
N TYR A 132 -6.72 3.17 19.69
CA TYR A 132 -7.38 4.39 19.23
C TYR A 132 -7.89 5.29 20.37
N ARG A 133 -8.13 4.72 21.56
CA ARG A 133 -8.55 5.51 22.72
C ARG A 133 -7.38 6.19 23.44
N PHE A 134 -6.23 5.54 23.53
CA PHE A 134 -5.16 5.97 24.44
C PHE A 134 -3.85 6.37 23.75
N LEU A 135 -3.60 5.93 22.52
CA LEU A 135 -2.31 6.11 21.85
C LEU A 135 -2.41 6.87 20.53
N TYR A 136 -3.51 6.70 19.80
CA TYR A 136 -3.68 7.33 18.50
C TYR A 136 -3.84 8.85 18.63
N THR A 137 -3.04 9.57 17.86
CA THR A 137 -3.34 10.93 17.41
C THR A 137 -3.07 11.02 15.91
N GLU A 138 -3.81 11.86 15.21
CA GLU A 138 -3.64 12.05 13.78
C GLU A 138 -2.21 12.55 13.43
N VAL A 139 -1.68 13.48 14.24
CA VAL A 139 -0.33 14.03 14.08
C VAL A 139 0.74 12.94 14.19
N ASP A 140 0.66 12.08 15.21
CA ASP A 140 1.61 10.96 15.38
C ASP A 140 1.49 9.93 14.25
N ALA A 141 0.28 9.69 13.76
CA ALA A 141 0.04 8.78 12.63
C ALA A 141 0.63 9.31 11.31
N VAL A 142 0.48 10.61 11.04
CA VAL A 142 1.13 11.29 9.91
C VAL A 142 2.65 11.25 10.07
N TRP A 143 3.16 11.57 11.25
CA TRP A 143 4.60 11.52 11.55
C TRP A 143 5.20 10.13 11.27
N HIS A 144 4.55 9.07 11.75
CA HIS A 144 4.96 7.69 11.46
C HIS A 144 4.97 7.40 9.95
N THR A 145 3.93 7.82 9.23
CA THR A 145 3.84 7.60 7.77
C THR A 145 5.00 8.26 7.04
N VAL A 146 5.31 9.52 7.35
CA VAL A 146 6.45 10.24 6.74
C VAL A 146 7.78 9.54 7.03
N ASN A 147 7.99 9.10 8.27
CA ASN A 147 9.20 8.37 8.63
C ASN A 147 9.30 7.01 7.91
N TYR A 148 8.19 6.30 7.71
CA TYR A 148 8.18 5.07 6.92
C TYR A 148 8.51 5.33 5.44
N ILE A 149 8.02 6.44 4.86
CA ILE A 149 8.38 6.84 3.49
C ILE A 149 9.89 7.11 3.39
N ASN A 150 10.41 7.96 4.26
CA ASN A 150 11.83 8.30 4.29
C ASN A 150 12.72 7.07 4.44
N LEU A 151 12.39 6.20 5.41
CA LEU A 151 13.18 5.01 5.70
C LEU A 151 13.05 3.96 4.59
N ALA A 152 11.87 3.79 3.99
CA ALA A 152 11.69 2.93 2.82
C ALA A 152 12.59 3.38 1.66
N HIS A 153 12.57 4.68 1.34
CA HIS A 153 13.39 5.24 0.28
C HIS A 153 14.88 5.06 0.56
N ALA A 154 15.33 5.41 1.78
CA ALA A 154 16.72 5.28 2.19
C ALA A 154 17.22 3.82 2.12
N ILE A 155 16.41 2.85 2.55
CA ILE A 155 16.79 1.43 2.50
C ILE A 155 16.83 0.94 1.05
N LEU A 156 15.87 1.31 0.20
CA LEU A 156 15.87 0.95 -1.22
C LEU A 156 17.14 1.49 -1.91
N LYS A 157 17.44 2.77 -1.74
CA LYS A 157 18.67 3.40 -2.25
C LYS A 157 19.94 2.74 -1.71
N GLY A 158 19.98 2.47 -0.40
CA GLY A 158 21.12 1.80 0.24
C GLY A 158 21.38 0.38 -0.28
N ASN A 159 20.37 -0.27 -0.88
CA ASN A 159 20.49 -1.58 -1.53
C ASN A 159 20.61 -1.48 -3.06
N GLY A 160 20.87 -0.29 -3.61
CA GLY A 160 21.04 -0.06 -5.04
C GLY A 160 19.76 -0.18 -5.87
N ILE A 161 18.58 -0.05 -5.23
CA ILE A 161 17.28 -0.10 -5.90
C ILE A 161 16.84 1.34 -6.18
N ASP A 162 17.14 1.81 -7.39
CA ASP A 162 16.93 3.21 -7.77
C ASP A 162 15.57 3.50 -8.40
N ASN A 163 14.97 2.52 -9.09
CA ASN A 163 13.70 2.68 -9.80
C ASN A 163 12.54 2.51 -8.81
N THR A 164 12.29 3.55 -8.03
CA THR A 164 11.27 3.56 -6.97
C THR A 164 10.25 4.64 -7.26
N LEU A 165 8.97 4.35 -7.00
CA LEU A 165 7.90 5.34 -7.00
C LEU A 165 7.03 5.13 -5.77
N HIS A 166 6.94 6.16 -4.95
CA HIS A 166 6.01 6.21 -3.84
C HIS A 166 4.75 6.94 -4.28
N ILE A 167 3.58 6.39 -3.96
CA ILE A 167 2.27 7.01 -4.22
C ILE A 167 1.70 7.43 -2.87
N ASP A 168 1.22 8.67 -2.80
CA ASP A 168 0.62 9.22 -1.59
C ASP A 168 -0.54 8.36 -1.07
N PRO A 169 -0.76 8.35 0.26
CA PRO A 169 -1.99 7.85 0.85
C PRO A 169 -3.26 8.36 0.16
N PRO A 170 -4.33 7.56 0.10
CA PRO A 170 -5.66 8.08 -0.21
C PRO A 170 -6.09 9.07 0.89
N TYR A 171 -6.69 10.21 0.53
CA TYR A 171 -6.96 11.31 1.47
C TYR A 171 -8.39 11.89 1.40
N GLY A 172 -8.89 12.36 2.56
CA GLY A 172 -9.88 13.45 2.69
C GLY A 172 -9.20 14.83 2.93
N GLU A 173 -9.96 15.93 3.00
CA GLU A 173 -9.40 17.30 3.09
C GLU A 173 -8.50 17.54 4.33
N VAL A 174 -8.87 16.96 5.48
CA VAL A 174 -8.15 17.14 6.75
C VAL A 174 -6.77 16.47 6.71
N ASP A 175 -6.71 15.21 6.26
CA ASP A 175 -5.44 14.48 6.11
C ASP A 175 -4.49 15.18 5.14
N ARG A 176 -4.99 15.77 4.03
CA ARG A 176 -4.13 16.52 3.09
C ARG A 176 -3.52 17.76 3.73
N THR A 177 -4.29 18.46 4.54
CA THR A 177 -3.82 19.67 5.20
C THR A 177 -2.73 19.32 6.22
N LEU A 178 -2.98 18.29 7.03
CA LEU A 178 -2.03 17.87 8.07
C LEU A 178 -0.79 17.19 7.47
N PHE A 179 -0.96 16.32 6.46
CA PHE A 179 0.15 15.75 5.72
C PHE A 179 0.91 16.80 4.92
N GLY A 180 0.25 17.82 4.40
CA GLY A 180 0.90 18.97 3.77
C GLY A 180 1.75 19.77 4.75
N LEU A 181 1.25 19.96 5.97
CA LEU A 181 1.92 20.73 7.02
C LEU A 181 3.07 19.97 7.68
N VAL A 182 2.90 18.67 7.96
CA VAL A 182 3.94 17.83 8.55
C VAL A 182 4.79 17.22 7.42
N GLY A 183 4.19 16.43 6.54
CA GLY A 183 4.90 15.68 5.49
C GLY A 183 5.78 16.53 4.58
N LYS A 184 5.36 17.72 4.14
CA LYS A 184 6.21 18.53 3.23
C LYS A 184 7.51 18.99 3.90
N HIS A 185 7.51 19.22 5.21
CA HIS A 185 8.69 19.70 5.93
C HIS A 185 9.62 18.58 6.41
N TYR A 186 9.15 17.34 6.43
CA TYR A 186 9.88 16.20 6.99
C TYR A 186 10.21 15.09 5.98
N LEU A 187 9.64 15.10 4.77
CA LEU A 187 10.10 14.21 3.70
C LEU A 187 11.51 14.61 3.27
N ILE A 188 12.39 13.62 3.09
CA ILE A 188 13.74 13.88 2.55
C ILE A 188 13.63 14.30 1.08
N ASP A 189 14.50 15.21 0.66
CA ASP A 189 14.53 15.68 -0.72
C ASP A 189 14.85 14.55 -1.70
N GLY A 190 14.27 14.63 -2.90
CA GLY A 190 14.57 13.70 -4.00
C GLY A 190 13.81 12.36 -3.99
N ILE A 191 12.87 12.14 -3.06
CA ILE A 191 11.98 10.98 -3.14
C ILE A 191 11.04 11.12 -4.35
N PRO A 192 11.02 10.13 -5.28
CA PRO A 192 10.03 10.12 -6.36
C PRO A 192 8.63 9.84 -5.80
N MET A 193 7.80 10.88 -5.78
CA MET A 193 6.44 10.85 -5.23
C MET A 193 5.41 11.12 -6.33
N CYS A 194 4.40 10.26 -6.43
CA CYS A 194 3.15 10.55 -7.12
C CYS A 194 2.15 11.11 -6.11
N LYS A 195 1.84 12.40 -6.24
CA LYS A 195 0.95 13.13 -5.32
C LYS A 195 -0.54 12.96 -5.62
N LYS A 196 -0.87 12.34 -6.75
CA LYS A 196 -2.24 11.98 -7.12
C LYS A 196 -2.43 10.52 -6.78
N GLY A 197 -3.31 10.22 -5.84
CA GLY A 197 -3.73 8.86 -5.55
C GLY A 197 -4.77 8.38 -6.55
N ILE A 198 -5.04 7.07 -6.58
CA ILE A 198 -6.12 6.51 -7.39
C ILE A 198 -7.48 7.18 -7.13
N THR A 199 -7.73 7.60 -5.89
CA THR A 199 -8.97 8.26 -5.49
C THR A 199 -9.11 9.67 -6.08
N ASP A 200 -8.00 10.33 -6.43
CA ASP A 200 -8.02 11.64 -7.11
C ASP A 200 -8.52 11.56 -8.55
N LEU A 201 -8.44 10.37 -9.16
CA LEU A 201 -8.82 10.13 -10.55
C LEU A 201 -10.08 9.25 -10.65
N SER A 202 -10.85 9.15 -9.56
CA SER A 202 -12.02 8.28 -9.48
C SER A 202 -13.13 8.71 -10.43
N MET A 203 -13.55 7.78 -11.30
CA MET A 203 -14.57 7.96 -12.34
C MET A 203 -15.71 6.95 -12.24
N ASP A 204 -15.47 5.82 -11.57
CA ASP A 204 -16.40 4.71 -11.42
C ASP A 204 -16.11 3.96 -10.12
N GLN A 205 -17.07 3.15 -9.68
CA GLN A 205 -16.96 2.34 -8.47
C GLN A 205 -16.90 0.87 -8.83
N ALA A 206 -16.17 0.11 -8.01
CA ALA A 206 -16.12 -1.33 -8.08
C ALA A 206 -17.43 -1.97 -7.55
N LEU A 207 -17.54 -3.29 -7.60
CA LEU A 207 -18.78 -4.00 -7.25
C LEU A 207 -19.15 -3.86 -5.77
N ASP A 208 -18.17 -3.63 -4.91
CA ASP A 208 -18.37 -3.37 -3.49
C ASP A 208 -18.86 -1.95 -3.16
N LYS A 209 -18.97 -1.07 -4.18
CA LYS A 209 -19.39 0.34 -4.08
C LYS A 209 -18.52 1.21 -3.15
N ALA A 210 -17.33 0.73 -2.77
CA ALA A 210 -16.42 1.41 -1.86
C ALA A 210 -15.07 1.71 -2.52
N HIS A 211 -14.62 0.85 -3.43
CA HIS A 211 -13.32 0.99 -4.10
C HIS A 211 -13.45 1.49 -5.54
N PRO A 212 -12.34 2.00 -6.14
CA PRO A 212 -12.33 2.44 -7.53
C PRO A 212 -12.60 1.31 -8.53
N GLY A 213 -13.49 1.57 -9.49
CA GLY A 213 -13.86 0.62 -10.54
C GLY A 213 -12.81 0.48 -11.65
N PRO A 214 -13.03 -0.44 -12.61
CA PRO A 214 -12.06 -0.76 -13.68
C PRO A 214 -11.62 0.45 -14.51
N LYS A 215 -12.53 1.41 -14.79
CA LYS A 215 -12.17 2.61 -15.56
C LYS A 215 -11.18 3.49 -14.81
N THR A 216 -11.40 3.65 -13.50
CA THR A 216 -10.48 4.40 -12.63
C THR A 216 -9.11 3.70 -12.54
N GLN A 217 -9.10 2.37 -12.40
CA GLN A 217 -7.86 1.59 -12.37
C GLN A 217 -7.03 1.81 -13.65
N GLN A 218 -7.68 1.78 -14.82
CA GLN A 218 -7.04 2.04 -16.11
C GLN A 218 -6.47 3.46 -16.19
N ILE A 219 -7.27 4.48 -15.86
CA ILE A 219 -6.85 5.88 -15.89
C ILE A 219 -5.66 6.12 -14.96
N PHE A 220 -5.68 5.52 -13.78
CA PHE A 220 -4.59 5.68 -12.83
C PHE A 220 -3.31 4.95 -13.31
N ALA A 221 -3.43 3.76 -13.88
CA ALA A 221 -2.29 3.07 -14.49
C ALA A 221 -1.69 3.87 -15.66
N ASP A 222 -2.53 4.46 -16.52
CA ASP A 222 -2.10 5.35 -17.61
C ASP A 222 -1.38 6.57 -17.05
N HIS A 223 -1.94 7.21 -16.02
CA HIS A 223 -1.31 8.36 -15.36
C HIS A 223 0.09 8.01 -14.83
N LEU A 224 0.23 6.87 -14.15
CA LEU A 224 1.54 6.43 -13.63
C LEU A 224 2.51 6.17 -14.78
N PHE A 225 2.09 5.44 -15.82
CA PHE A 225 2.94 5.13 -16.97
C PHE A 225 3.44 6.40 -17.67
N ASP A 226 2.53 7.29 -18.05
CA ASP A 226 2.86 8.47 -18.86
C ASP A 226 3.71 9.51 -18.13
N ASN A 227 3.63 9.57 -16.80
CA ASN A 227 4.30 10.63 -16.02
C ASN A 227 5.57 10.15 -15.32
N PHE A 228 5.77 8.83 -15.16
CA PHE A 228 6.89 8.31 -14.36
C PHE A 228 7.70 7.19 -15.04
N PHE A 229 7.18 6.55 -16.09
CA PHE A 229 7.82 5.37 -16.67
C PHE A 229 7.97 5.41 -18.21
N LYS A 230 7.51 6.50 -18.84
CA LYS A 230 7.72 6.80 -20.25
C LYS A 230 9.01 7.58 -20.45
#